data_AF-A0A534MTW9-F1
#
_entry.id   AF-A0A534MTW9-F1
#
_cell.length_a   1.000
_cell.length_b   1.000
_cell.length_c   1.000
_cell.angle_alpha   90.00
_cell.angle_beta   90.00
_cell.angle_gamma   90.00
#
_symmetry.space_group_name_H-M   'P 1'
#
loop_
_entity.id
_entity.type
_entity.pdbx_description
1 polymer ?
#
loop_
_entity_poly.entity_id
_entity_poly.type
_entity_poly.pdbx_seq_one_letter_code
_entity_poly.pdbx_strand_id
1 'polypeptide(L)'
;MASIVSFRAGPSVFKDQGKLSFDYLPEKMVHREGQTQRLFSLLRPIVGAGASSNAFLYGPVGTGKTHTAKRFCLDFKKYASESDRAVDWDLVNCRQRMGDDAVLLRLIQHFDAHFPERGFSIAEKMETLRRHLEKHRLHFIVILDEVDALLKKSGADLIYSFARIAEETIASKGNISMILISQRPNALEYMDRAALSTFRRSNVVEFPKYDRGELRDIVTGRVQLALHPGTVGEDLIDLIADIASEFGDARYAIELLEKAGMLADEENLEEVAPEHVRGAKAHVHPTDVQERLGLLDVPKKLVLLSIARKSRKKAYITMGDAEEAYAVVCEEYDQKPRAHTQFWKYVRDLDALGLVDTKLSGEGVVGKTTLISLPEIPAKVLIDNLERSLKRR
;
A
#
# COMPACT_ATOMS: atom_id res chain seq x y z
N MET A 1 30.19 33.88 0.66
CA MET A 1 29.91 33.25 1.97
C MET A 1 29.23 31.92 1.67
N ALA A 2 29.88 30.80 1.97
CA ALA A 2 29.25 29.49 1.81
C ALA A 2 28.16 29.34 2.87
N SER A 3 26.90 29.17 2.44
CA SER A 3 25.80 28.83 3.34
C SER A 3 26.10 27.47 3.96
N ILE A 4 26.40 27.47 5.26
CA ILE A 4 26.55 26.24 6.03
C ILE A 4 25.15 25.64 6.12
N VAL A 5 24.91 24.54 5.39
CA VAL A 5 23.69 23.74 5.52
C VAL A 5 23.66 23.22 6.95
N SER A 6 22.71 23.70 7.75
CA SER A 6 22.48 23.19 9.10
C SER A 6 21.82 21.81 9.01
N PHE A 7 22.47 20.79 9.56
CA PHE A 7 21.91 19.45 9.70
C PHE A 7 21.11 19.27 11.01
N ARG A 8 20.87 20.34 11.78
CA ARG A 8 20.02 20.28 12.97
C ARG A 8 18.56 20.33 12.55
N ALA A 9 17.80 19.29 12.90
CA ALA A 9 16.37 19.22 12.68
C ALA A 9 15.66 20.40 13.38
N GLY A 10 14.84 21.14 12.62
CA GLY A 10 13.84 22.03 13.19
C GLY A 10 12.73 21.22 13.90
N PRO A 11 11.69 21.89 14.42
CA PRO A 11 10.48 21.19 14.81
C PRO A 11 9.97 20.34 13.63
N SER A 12 9.66 19.08 13.89
CA SER A 12 9.18 18.13 12.88
C SER A 12 7.83 17.58 13.30
N VAL A 13 6.95 17.37 12.33
CA VAL A 13 5.67 16.69 12.57
C VAL A 13 5.86 15.20 12.90
N PHE A 14 7.02 14.64 12.54
CA PHE A 14 7.37 13.24 12.76
C PHE A 14 8.02 13.01 14.12
N LYS A 15 7.58 11.96 14.81
CA LYS A 15 8.30 11.38 15.94
C LYS A 15 9.13 10.16 15.55
N ASP A 16 8.69 9.40 14.55
CA ASP A 16 9.37 8.22 14.02
C ASP A 16 8.96 7.98 12.56
N GLN A 17 9.57 8.73 11.65
CA GLN A 17 9.30 8.63 10.21
C GLN A 17 9.54 7.21 9.67
N GLY A 18 10.43 6.43 10.29
CA GLY A 18 10.72 5.05 9.90
C GLY A 18 9.49 4.13 9.95
N LYS A 19 8.45 4.49 10.72
CA LYS A 19 7.17 3.76 10.77
C LYS A 19 6.31 3.95 9.52
N LEU A 20 6.65 4.88 8.63
CA LEU A 20 6.00 5.06 7.32
C LEU A 20 6.73 4.32 6.19
N SER A 21 7.94 3.82 6.44
CA SER A 21 8.67 3.02 5.46
C SER A 21 7.87 1.79 5.03
N PHE A 22 7.95 1.46 3.74
CA PHE A 22 7.38 0.23 3.18
C PHE A 22 8.01 -1.05 3.73
N ASP A 23 9.17 -0.96 4.39
CA ASP A 23 9.80 -2.10 5.05
C ASP A 23 9.33 -2.28 6.51
N TYR A 24 8.66 -1.28 7.09
CA TYR A 24 8.16 -1.39 8.45
C TYR A 24 7.01 -2.40 8.55
N LEU A 25 7.27 -3.47 9.28
CA LEU A 25 6.31 -4.51 9.59
C LEU A 25 5.56 -4.17 10.90
N PRO A 26 4.26 -3.83 10.84
CA PRO A 26 3.49 -3.54 12.04
C PRO A 26 3.26 -4.79 12.88
N GLU A 27 3.02 -4.62 14.17
CA GLU A 27 2.76 -5.74 15.09
C GLU A 27 1.43 -6.44 14.80
N LYS A 28 0.45 -5.70 14.27
CA LYS A 28 -0.87 -6.18 13.90
C LYS A 28 -1.17 -5.79 12.45
N MET A 29 -1.76 -6.73 11.71
CA MET A 29 -2.20 -6.54 10.34
C MET A 29 -3.69 -6.22 10.33
N VAL A 30 -4.03 -4.93 10.44
CA VAL A 30 -5.43 -4.45 10.46
C VAL A 30 -6.14 -4.87 9.16
N HIS A 31 -7.37 -5.37 9.28
CA HIS A 31 -8.24 -5.80 8.17
C HIS A 31 -7.68 -6.98 7.36
N ARG A 32 -6.73 -7.75 7.93
CA ARG A 32 -6.17 -8.97 7.32
C ARG A 32 -6.24 -10.18 8.25
N GLU A 33 -7.11 -10.12 9.25
CA GLU A 33 -7.36 -11.19 10.21
C GLU A 33 -7.90 -12.44 9.51
N GLY A 34 -8.83 -12.29 8.55
CA GLY A 34 -9.38 -13.40 7.79
C GLY A 34 -8.32 -14.13 6.95
N GLN A 35 -7.45 -13.38 6.26
CA GLN A 35 -6.33 -13.94 5.49
C GLN A 35 -5.32 -14.62 6.39
N THR A 36 -5.00 -14.01 7.54
CA THR A 36 -4.10 -14.59 8.56
C THR A 36 -4.66 -15.91 9.10
N GLN A 37 -5.96 -15.96 9.41
CA GLN A 37 -6.63 -17.17 9.88
C GLN A 37 -6.67 -18.26 8.81
N ARG A 38 -6.84 -17.88 7.54
CA ARG A 38 -6.76 -18.82 6.41
C ARG A 38 -5.36 -19.40 6.26
N LEU A 39 -4.31 -18.57 6.35
CA LEU A 39 -2.92 -19.02 6.34
C LEU A 39 -2.64 -19.98 7.50
N PHE A 40 -3.12 -19.65 8.70
CA PHE A 40 -3.00 -20.53 9.85
C PHE A 40 -3.65 -21.88 9.58
N SER A 41 -4.86 -21.91 9.04
CA SER A 41 -5.56 -23.15 8.72
C SER A 41 -4.80 -24.02 7.71
N LEU A 42 -4.15 -23.40 6.71
CA LEU A 42 -3.35 -24.11 5.70
C LEU A 42 -2.03 -24.63 6.27
N LEU A 43 -1.37 -23.87 7.14
CA LEU A 43 -0.01 -24.15 7.62
C LEU A 43 0.01 -24.86 8.98
N ARG A 44 -1.12 -24.96 9.69
CA ARG A 44 -1.27 -25.72 10.95
C ARG A 44 -0.74 -27.17 10.91
N PRO A 45 -0.85 -27.94 9.80
CA PRO A 45 -0.31 -29.29 9.73
C PRO A 45 1.22 -29.37 9.95
N ILE A 46 1.93 -28.26 9.72
CA ILE A 46 3.35 -28.13 10.08
C ILE A 46 3.51 -28.44 11.57
N VAL A 47 2.78 -27.78 12.45
CA VAL A 47 2.91 -28.00 13.89
C VAL A 47 2.28 -29.33 14.32
N GLY A 48 1.07 -29.64 13.83
CA GLY A 48 0.30 -30.78 14.33
C GLY A 48 0.77 -32.16 13.84
N ALA A 49 1.13 -32.29 12.57
CA ALA A 49 1.49 -33.56 11.94
C ALA A 49 2.95 -33.61 11.46
N GLY A 50 3.63 -32.48 11.44
CA GLY A 50 4.92 -32.32 10.82
C GLY A 50 4.97 -32.45 9.32
N ALA A 51 3.82 -32.36 8.69
CA ALA A 51 3.69 -32.39 7.25
C ALA A 51 4.00 -31.01 6.66
N SER A 52 4.62 -31.00 5.49
CA SER A 52 4.72 -29.79 4.69
C SER A 52 3.38 -29.30 4.23
N SER A 53 3.26 -27.99 4.10
CA SER A 53 2.04 -27.32 3.67
C SER A 53 2.42 -26.12 2.84
N ASN A 54 1.61 -25.82 1.83
CA ASN A 54 1.87 -24.72 0.91
C ASN A 54 0.69 -23.75 0.92
N ALA A 55 0.96 -22.47 0.62
CA ALA A 55 -0.06 -21.44 0.47
C ALA A 55 0.27 -20.51 -0.69
N PHE A 56 -0.73 -20.16 -1.49
CA PHE A 56 -0.62 -19.17 -2.57
C PHE A 56 -1.44 -17.94 -2.23
N LEU A 57 -0.77 -16.80 -2.15
CA LEU A 57 -1.37 -15.51 -1.86
C LEU A 57 -1.41 -14.72 -3.15
N TYR A 58 -2.58 -14.23 -3.54
CA TYR A 58 -2.70 -13.37 -4.71
C TYR A 58 -3.56 -12.15 -4.43
N GLY A 59 -3.35 -11.09 -5.21
CA GLY A 59 -4.12 -9.87 -5.16
C GLY A 59 -3.31 -8.67 -5.64
N PRO A 60 -3.93 -7.52 -5.94
CA PRO A 60 -3.26 -6.32 -6.46
C PRO A 60 -2.10 -5.81 -5.59
N VAL A 61 -1.29 -4.90 -6.12
CA VAL A 61 -0.27 -4.19 -5.31
C VAL A 61 -0.91 -3.49 -4.11
N GLY A 62 -0.12 -3.28 -3.05
CA GLY A 62 -0.62 -2.55 -1.88
C GLY A 62 -1.55 -3.29 -0.94
N THR A 63 -2.06 -4.47 -1.28
CA THR A 63 -3.10 -5.17 -0.49
C THR A 63 -2.60 -5.90 0.76
N GLY A 64 -1.32 -5.79 1.11
CA GLY A 64 -0.77 -6.33 2.37
C GLY A 64 -0.25 -7.78 2.33
N LYS A 65 -0.18 -8.43 1.16
CA LYS A 65 0.29 -9.83 1.00
C LYS A 65 1.62 -10.13 1.70
N THR A 66 2.68 -9.42 1.31
CA THR A 66 4.05 -9.64 1.82
C THR A 66 4.14 -9.38 3.33
N HIS A 67 3.53 -8.31 3.82
CA HIS A 67 3.52 -7.97 5.25
C HIS A 67 2.75 -9.01 6.06
N THR A 68 1.59 -9.46 5.56
CA THR A 68 0.80 -10.50 6.21
C THR A 68 1.59 -11.80 6.29
N ALA A 69 2.27 -12.23 5.22
CA ALA A 69 3.10 -13.42 5.22
C ALA A 69 4.27 -13.32 6.21
N LYS A 70 5.02 -12.20 6.21
CA LYS A 70 6.12 -11.97 7.16
C LYS A 70 5.63 -11.99 8.61
N ARG A 71 4.55 -11.24 8.92
CA ARG A 71 3.99 -11.18 10.27
C ARG A 71 3.47 -12.54 10.72
N PHE A 72 2.74 -13.23 9.85
CA PHE A 72 2.28 -14.59 10.08
C PHE A 72 3.44 -15.51 10.44
N CYS A 73 4.53 -15.53 9.65
CA CYS A 73 5.66 -16.42 9.93
C CYS A 73 6.39 -16.08 11.24
N LEU A 74 6.47 -14.80 11.63
CA LEU A 74 6.99 -14.40 12.94
C LEU A 74 6.13 -14.95 14.09
N ASP A 75 4.82 -14.82 13.99
CA ASP A 75 3.89 -15.29 15.02
C ASP A 75 3.80 -16.82 15.04
N PHE A 76 3.78 -17.45 13.87
CA PHE A 76 3.74 -18.89 13.69
C PHE A 76 5.01 -19.57 14.24
N LYS A 77 6.18 -18.94 14.08
CA LYS A 77 7.43 -19.40 14.70
C LYS A 77 7.34 -19.44 16.22
N LYS A 78 6.75 -18.41 16.84
CA LYS A 78 6.53 -18.38 18.31
C LYS A 78 5.57 -19.50 18.74
N TYR A 79 4.42 -19.60 18.07
CA TYR A 79 3.42 -20.65 18.31
C TYR A 79 4.00 -22.07 18.15
N ALA A 80 4.82 -22.30 17.12
CA ALA A 80 5.48 -23.59 16.90
C ALA A 80 6.47 -23.93 18.01
N SER A 81 7.24 -22.93 18.48
CA SER A 81 8.17 -23.12 19.61
C SER A 81 7.46 -23.50 20.90
N GLU A 82 6.27 -22.96 21.16
CA GLU A 82 5.43 -23.34 22.31
C GLU A 82 4.91 -24.79 22.20
N SER A 83 4.90 -25.35 20.99
CA SER A 83 4.52 -26.74 20.69
C SER A 83 5.73 -27.66 20.47
N ASP A 84 6.92 -27.27 20.97
CA ASP A 84 8.20 -28.00 20.84
C ASP A 84 8.57 -28.33 19.38
N ARG A 85 8.24 -27.42 18.46
CA ARG A 85 8.58 -27.56 17.04
C ARG A 85 9.46 -26.41 16.55
N ALA A 86 10.65 -26.76 16.07
CA ALA A 86 11.56 -25.82 15.46
C ALA A 86 11.05 -25.40 14.07
N VAL A 87 10.62 -24.15 13.96
CA VAL A 87 10.23 -23.50 12.70
C VAL A 87 11.11 -22.28 12.47
N ASP A 88 11.54 -22.10 11.23
CA ASP A 88 12.19 -20.86 10.79
C ASP A 88 11.72 -20.51 9.38
N TRP A 89 12.03 -19.32 8.93
CA TRP A 89 11.54 -18.84 7.64
C TRP A 89 12.47 -17.80 7.04
N ASP A 90 12.42 -17.69 5.72
CA ASP A 90 13.07 -16.61 4.99
C ASP A 90 12.21 -16.19 3.79
N LEU A 91 12.44 -14.96 3.32
CA LEU A 91 11.73 -14.38 2.18
C LEU A 91 12.71 -14.04 1.06
N VAL A 92 12.34 -14.44 -0.15
CA VAL A 92 13.05 -14.08 -1.37
C VAL A 92 12.11 -13.33 -2.29
N ASN A 93 12.46 -12.09 -2.63
CA ASN A 93 11.80 -11.37 -3.72
C ASN A 93 12.37 -11.87 -5.06
N CYS A 94 11.53 -12.57 -5.82
CA CYS A 94 11.92 -13.22 -7.08
C CYS A 94 12.19 -12.24 -8.22
N ARG A 95 11.75 -10.97 -8.14
CA ARG A 95 12.13 -9.93 -9.12
C ARG A 95 13.55 -9.42 -8.90
N GLN A 96 14.00 -9.34 -7.64
CA GLN A 96 15.37 -8.94 -7.32
C GLN A 96 16.36 -10.09 -7.52
N ARG A 97 15.95 -11.32 -7.19
CA ARG A 97 16.77 -12.54 -7.33
C ARG A 97 16.14 -13.45 -8.37
N MET A 98 16.46 -13.19 -9.63
CA MET A 98 15.87 -13.87 -10.77
C MET A 98 16.50 -15.25 -11.00
N GLY A 99 15.72 -16.31 -10.80
CA GLY A 99 16.07 -17.70 -11.15
C GLY A 99 16.52 -18.56 -9.97
N ASP A 100 16.42 -19.87 -10.15
CA ASP A 100 16.55 -20.88 -9.08
C ASP A 100 17.87 -20.77 -8.29
N ASP A 101 18.99 -20.56 -9.00
CA ASP A 101 20.31 -20.45 -8.39
C ASP A 101 20.42 -19.29 -7.38
N ALA A 102 19.86 -18.13 -7.73
CA ALA A 102 19.89 -16.93 -6.90
C ALA A 102 18.97 -17.06 -5.69
N VAL A 103 17.81 -17.71 -5.86
CA VAL A 103 16.89 -18.01 -4.76
C VAL A 103 17.57 -18.97 -3.77
N LEU A 104 18.16 -20.07 -4.26
CA LEU A 104 18.84 -21.04 -3.41
C LEU A 104 20.02 -20.46 -2.65
N LEU A 105 20.84 -19.65 -3.32
CA LEU A 105 21.96 -18.97 -2.67
C LEU A 105 21.46 -18.12 -1.48
N ARG A 106 20.38 -17.36 -1.66
CA ARG A 106 19.82 -16.52 -0.59
C ARG A 106 19.34 -17.36 0.60
N LEU A 107 18.67 -18.48 0.34
CA LEU A 107 18.17 -19.39 1.38
C LEU A 107 19.31 -20.10 2.12
N ILE A 108 20.39 -20.48 1.43
CA ILE A 108 21.57 -21.06 2.08
C ILE A 108 22.26 -20.00 2.93
N GLN A 109 22.37 -18.76 2.44
CA GLN A 109 22.96 -17.63 3.17
C GLN A 109 22.21 -17.25 4.46
N HIS A 110 20.95 -17.68 4.60
CA HIS A 110 20.24 -17.60 5.88
C HIS A 110 20.88 -18.46 6.97
N PHE A 111 21.43 -19.63 6.59
CA PHE A 111 22.09 -20.57 7.50
C PHE A 111 23.61 -20.41 7.53
N ASP A 112 24.21 -20.00 6.42
CA ASP A 112 25.65 -19.77 6.27
C ASP A 112 25.92 -18.49 5.45
N ALA A 113 26.07 -17.37 6.15
CA ALA A 113 26.27 -16.06 5.54
C ALA A 113 27.54 -15.96 4.66
N HIS A 114 28.51 -16.86 4.82
CA HIS A 114 29.77 -16.87 4.06
C HIS A 114 29.76 -17.88 2.90
N PHE A 115 28.62 -18.50 2.61
CA PHE A 115 28.51 -19.48 1.54
C PHE A 115 28.95 -18.87 0.19
N PRO A 116 29.86 -19.52 -0.56
CA PRO A 116 30.39 -18.97 -1.80
C PRO A 116 29.30 -18.71 -2.84
N GLU A 117 29.36 -17.56 -3.50
CA GLU A 117 28.39 -17.20 -4.55
C GLU A 117 28.47 -18.11 -5.78
N ARG A 118 29.65 -18.69 -6.03
CA ARG A 118 29.98 -19.49 -7.22
C ARG A 118 30.68 -20.79 -6.82
N GLY A 119 30.71 -21.75 -7.75
CA GLY A 119 31.41 -23.03 -7.59
C GLY A 119 30.51 -24.20 -7.19
N PHE A 120 29.19 -23.99 -7.13
CA PHE A 120 28.20 -25.03 -6.85
C PHE A 120 27.09 -25.00 -7.91
N SER A 121 26.70 -26.18 -8.37
CA SER A 121 25.50 -26.40 -9.16
C SER A 121 24.22 -26.23 -8.31
N ILE A 122 23.07 -26.10 -8.98
CA ILE A 122 21.75 -26.05 -8.32
C ILE A 122 21.54 -27.30 -7.45
N ALA A 123 21.93 -28.49 -7.93
CA ALA A 123 21.79 -29.74 -7.19
C ALA A 123 22.63 -29.75 -5.90
N GLU A 124 23.88 -29.27 -5.96
CA GLU A 124 24.75 -29.19 -4.77
C GLU A 124 24.24 -28.14 -3.76
N LYS A 125 23.70 -27.02 -4.26
CA LYS A 125 23.04 -26.01 -3.42
C LYS A 125 21.79 -26.58 -2.74
N MET A 126 20.95 -27.31 -3.47
CA MET A 126 19.78 -28.02 -2.93
C MET A 126 20.18 -28.99 -1.81
N GLU A 127 21.20 -29.83 -2.05
CA GLU A 127 21.68 -30.78 -1.04
C GLU A 127 22.31 -30.09 0.17
N THR A 128 22.95 -28.94 -0.03
CA THR A 128 23.46 -28.11 1.06
C THR A 128 22.32 -27.57 1.92
N LEU A 129 21.29 -26.99 1.30
CA LEU A 129 20.09 -26.54 2.01
C LEU A 129 19.44 -27.69 2.79
N ARG A 130 19.25 -28.86 2.15
CA ARG A 130 18.70 -30.06 2.79
C ARG A 130 19.48 -30.46 4.04
N ARG A 131 20.83 -30.48 3.96
CA ARG A 131 21.70 -30.78 5.10
C ARG A 131 21.56 -29.79 6.26
N HIS A 132 21.36 -28.50 5.97
CA HIS A 132 21.06 -27.51 7.02
C HIS A 132 19.73 -27.83 7.71
N LEU A 133 18.66 -28.08 6.94
CA LEU A 133 17.35 -28.43 7.50
C LEU A 133 17.43 -29.69 8.39
N GLU A 134 18.16 -30.71 7.92
CA GLU A 134 18.36 -31.96 8.67
C GLU A 134 19.14 -31.78 9.97
N LYS A 135 20.26 -31.05 9.89
CA LYS A 135 21.14 -30.78 11.04
C LYS A 135 20.39 -30.05 12.16
N HIS A 136 19.50 -29.13 11.79
CA HIS A 136 18.74 -28.31 12.74
C HIS A 136 17.39 -28.91 13.13
N ARG A 137 17.00 -30.06 12.56
CA ARG A 137 15.64 -30.64 12.72
C ARG A 137 14.53 -29.61 12.47
N LEU A 138 14.76 -28.79 11.45
CA LEU A 138 14.04 -27.55 11.25
C LEU A 138 12.98 -27.69 10.17
N HIS A 139 11.79 -27.18 10.46
CA HIS A 139 10.78 -26.95 9.43
C HIS A 139 10.91 -25.53 8.88
N PHE A 140 11.34 -25.39 7.63
CA PHE A 140 11.65 -24.10 7.03
C PHE A 140 10.55 -23.63 6.09
N ILE A 141 10.02 -22.43 6.32
CA ILE A 141 9.01 -21.81 5.47
C ILE A 141 9.71 -20.83 4.52
N VAL A 142 9.64 -21.11 3.22
CA VAL A 142 10.16 -20.23 2.17
C VAL A 142 9.05 -19.36 1.62
N ILE A 143 9.18 -18.05 1.75
CA ILE A 143 8.30 -17.09 1.08
C ILE A 143 8.93 -16.69 -0.25
N LEU A 144 8.29 -17.05 -1.36
CA LEU A 144 8.67 -16.61 -2.71
C LEU A 144 7.75 -15.46 -3.12
N ASP A 145 8.24 -14.23 -2.94
CA ASP A 145 7.49 -13.02 -3.27
C ASP A 145 7.66 -12.65 -4.75
N GLU A 146 6.59 -12.14 -5.36
CA GLU A 146 6.49 -11.90 -6.81
C GLU A 146 6.91 -13.12 -7.65
N VAL A 147 6.40 -14.31 -7.28
CA VAL A 147 6.79 -15.61 -7.84
C VAL A 147 6.62 -15.70 -9.36
N ASP A 148 5.74 -14.90 -9.96
CA ASP A 148 5.57 -14.80 -11.42
C ASP A 148 6.90 -14.60 -12.15
N ALA A 149 7.83 -13.83 -11.56
CA ALA A 149 9.11 -13.51 -12.16
C ALA A 149 10.02 -14.75 -12.21
N LEU A 150 9.98 -15.59 -11.17
CA LEU A 150 10.68 -16.86 -11.13
C LEU A 150 10.07 -17.85 -12.12
N LEU A 151 8.75 -18.04 -12.07
CA LEU A 151 8.03 -19.00 -12.90
C LEU A 151 8.21 -18.72 -14.40
N LYS A 152 8.21 -17.45 -14.81
CA LYS A 152 8.45 -17.08 -16.21
C LYS A 152 9.88 -17.32 -16.68
N LYS A 153 10.86 -17.26 -15.77
CA LYS A 153 12.28 -17.40 -16.11
C LYS A 153 12.76 -18.84 -16.05
N SER A 154 12.37 -19.57 -15.00
CA SER A 154 12.91 -20.88 -14.64
C SER A 154 11.85 -21.99 -14.60
N GLY A 155 10.58 -21.68 -14.90
CA GLY A 155 9.49 -22.64 -14.75
C GLY A 155 9.23 -22.98 -13.28
N ALA A 156 8.76 -24.19 -13.02
CA ALA A 156 8.38 -24.67 -11.69
C ALA A 156 9.42 -25.60 -11.04
N ASP A 157 10.63 -25.70 -11.60
CA ASP A 157 11.65 -26.68 -11.20
C ASP A 157 12.05 -26.54 -9.73
N LEU A 158 12.27 -25.32 -9.24
CA LEU A 158 12.57 -25.07 -7.83
C LEU A 158 11.40 -25.47 -6.91
N ILE A 159 10.17 -25.16 -7.30
CA ILE A 159 8.97 -25.51 -6.53
C ILE A 159 8.83 -27.01 -6.43
N TYR A 160 9.06 -27.73 -7.54
CA TYR A 160 9.08 -29.19 -7.56
C TYR A 160 10.18 -29.75 -6.66
N SER A 161 11.38 -29.18 -6.72
CA SER A 161 12.52 -29.60 -5.89
C SER A 161 12.25 -29.43 -4.39
N PHE A 162 11.62 -28.32 -3.98
CA PHE A 162 11.18 -28.14 -2.59
C PHE A 162 10.07 -29.09 -2.19
N ALA A 163 9.10 -29.33 -3.06
CA ALA A 163 8.03 -30.25 -2.77
C ALA A 163 8.54 -31.70 -2.60
N ARG A 164 9.56 -32.08 -3.37
CA ARG A 164 10.21 -33.39 -3.28
C ARG A 164 10.98 -33.59 -1.97
N ILE A 165 11.67 -32.56 -1.45
CA ILE A 165 12.29 -32.62 -0.11
C ILE A 165 11.25 -33.02 0.94
N ALA A 166 10.02 -32.54 0.80
CA ALA A 166 8.94 -32.85 1.73
C ALA A 166 8.42 -34.28 1.65
N GLU A 167 8.56 -34.95 0.51
CA GLU A 167 8.17 -36.35 0.31
C GLU A 167 9.28 -37.30 0.78
N GLU A 168 10.55 -36.96 0.54
CA GLU A 168 11.69 -37.83 0.81
C GLU A 168 12.19 -37.76 2.27
N THR A 169 11.89 -36.66 2.98
CA THR A 169 12.37 -36.47 4.34
C THR A 169 11.33 -36.93 5.36
N ILE A 170 11.74 -37.77 6.33
CA ILE A 170 10.91 -38.07 7.49
C ILE A 170 10.64 -36.76 8.23
N ALA A 171 9.36 -36.45 8.50
CA ALA A 171 8.91 -35.20 9.14
C ALA A 171 9.69 -34.78 10.40
N SER A 172 10.34 -35.73 11.08
CA SER A 172 11.15 -35.54 12.29
C SER A 172 12.61 -35.13 12.04
N LYS A 173 13.10 -35.16 10.78
CA LYS A 173 14.48 -34.80 10.42
C LYS A 173 14.62 -33.37 9.94
N GLY A 174 13.59 -32.75 9.39
CA GLY A 174 13.63 -31.42 8.82
C GLY A 174 12.76 -31.37 7.58
N ASN A 175 12.14 -30.23 7.28
CA ASN A 175 11.22 -30.15 6.14
C ASN A 175 11.09 -28.73 5.59
N ILE A 176 10.47 -28.58 4.43
CA ILE A 176 10.28 -27.31 3.76
C ILE A 176 8.81 -27.08 3.38
N SER A 177 8.36 -25.84 3.50
CA SER A 177 7.01 -25.40 3.15
C SER A 177 7.07 -24.08 2.42
N MET A 178 6.10 -23.81 1.55
CA MET A 178 6.18 -22.67 0.65
C MET A 178 5.00 -21.73 0.83
N ILE A 179 5.29 -20.44 0.86
CA ILE A 179 4.30 -19.37 0.69
C ILE A 179 4.65 -18.65 -0.62
N LEU A 180 3.83 -18.85 -1.64
CA LEU A 180 4.00 -18.21 -2.94
C LEU A 180 3.15 -16.94 -2.99
N ILE A 181 3.73 -15.81 -3.39
CA ILE A 181 3.00 -14.55 -3.49
C ILE A 181 3.04 -14.03 -4.92
N SER A 182 1.88 -13.69 -5.45
CA SER A 182 1.72 -13.10 -6.78
C SER A 182 0.77 -11.90 -6.75
N GLN A 183 0.85 -11.06 -7.79
CA GLN A 183 -0.18 -10.06 -8.04
C GLN A 183 -1.40 -10.64 -8.78
N ARG A 184 -1.26 -11.80 -9.42
CA ARG A 184 -2.26 -12.36 -10.33
C ARG A 184 -2.68 -13.76 -9.91
N PRO A 185 -3.98 -14.10 -9.98
CA PRO A 185 -4.45 -15.44 -9.64
C PRO A 185 -3.91 -16.52 -10.59
N ASN A 186 -3.63 -16.15 -11.84
CA ASN A 186 -3.16 -17.08 -12.87
C ASN A 186 -1.66 -17.37 -12.85
N ALA A 187 -0.91 -16.87 -11.86
CA ALA A 187 0.52 -17.18 -11.74
C ALA A 187 0.77 -18.70 -11.63
N LEU A 188 -0.15 -19.44 -11.03
CA LEU A 188 -0.07 -20.89 -10.93
C LEU A 188 -0.23 -21.60 -12.29
N GLU A 189 -0.75 -20.95 -13.33
CA GLU A 189 -0.86 -21.54 -14.68
C GLU A 189 0.50 -21.75 -15.35
N TYR A 190 1.55 -21.06 -14.90
CA TYR A 190 2.92 -21.29 -15.35
C TYR A 190 3.55 -22.56 -14.77
N MET A 191 2.87 -23.22 -13.83
CA MET A 191 3.30 -24.50 -13.28
C MET A 191 2.73 -25.65 -14.12
N ASP A 192 3.52 -26.71 -14.27
CA ASP A 192 3.06 -27.93 -14.91
C ASP A 192 2.01 -28.66 -14.05
N ARG A 193 1.34 -29.66 -14.63
CA ARG A 193 0.29 -30.41 -13.91
C ARG A 193 0.82 -31.12 -12.67
N ALA A 194 2.07 -31.58 -12.70
CA ALA A 194 2.69 -32.27 -11.57
C ALA A 194 2.89 -31.30 -10.39
N ALA A 195 3.53 -30.16 -10.62
CA ALA A 195 3.78 -29.17 -9.57
C ALA A 195 2.48 -28.57 -9.02
N LEU A 196 1.47 -28.33 -9.86
CA LEU A 196 0.14 -27.90 -9.43
C LEU A 196 -0.56 -28.92 -8.53
N SER A 197 -0.42 -30.21 -8.85
CA SER A 197 -1.00 -31.28 -8.05
C SER A 197 -0.40 -31.28 -6.64
N THR A 198 0.92 -31.21 -6.55
CA THR A 198 1.64 -31.19 -5.27
C THR A 198 1.35 -29.94 -4.45
N PHE A 199 1.21 -28.79 -5.11
CA PHE A 199 0.87 -27.53 -4.44
C PHE A 199 -0.56 -27.50 -3.88
N ARG A 200 -1.47 -28.28 -4.48
CA ARG A 200 -2.94 -28.29 -4.29
C ARG A 200 -3.59 -26.94 -4.60
N ARG A 201 -4.37 -26.90 -5.67
CA ARG A 201 -5.08 -25.70 -6.16
C ARG A 201 -6.01 -25.01 -5.13
N SER A 202 -6.39 -25.70 -4.06
CA SER A 202 -7.26 -25.16 -3.00
C SER A 202 -6.51 -24.35 -1.94
N ASN A 203 -5.17 -24.36 -1.96
CA ASN A 203 -4.32 -23.69 -0.98
C ASN A 203 -4.16 -22.19 -1.27
N VAL A 204 -5.26 -21.50 -1.51
CA VAL A 204 -5.28 -20.14 -2.01
C VAL A 204 -5.84 -19.17 -0.96
N VAL A 205 -5.23 -17.98 -0.90
CA VAL A 205 -5.63 -16.87 -0.04
C VAL A 205 -5.70 -15.60 -0.87
N GLU A 206 -6.90 -15.08 -1.06
CA GLU A 206 -7.14 -13.84 -1.82
C GLU A 206 -6.97 -12.60 -0.94
N PHE A 207 -6.29 -11.59 -1.49
CA PHE A 207 -6.11 -10.27 -0.90
C PHE A 207 -6.83 -9.22 -1.77
N PRO A 208 -8.10 -8.91 -1.46
CA PRO A 208 -8.83 -7.87 -2.17
C PRO A 208 -8.19 -6.49 -1.95
N LYS A 209 -8.56 -5.55 -2.82
CA LYS A 209 -8.27 -4.13 -2.62
C LYS A 209 -8.84 -3.66 -1.28
N TYR A 210 -8.17 -2.73 -0.62
CA TYR A 210 -8.72 -2.12 0.57
C TYR A 210 -9.88 -1.20 0.21
N ASP A 211 -10.94 -1.22 1.00
CA ASP A 211 -11.97 -0.18 0.94
C ASP A 211 -11.51 1.10 1.68
N ARG A 212 -12.30 2.17 1.53
CA ARG A 212 -12.02 3.48 2.14
C ARG A 212 -11.88 3.39 3.66
N GLY A 213 -12.78 2.67 4.34
CA GLY A 213 -12.77 2.52 5.80
C GLY A 213 -11.52 1.76 6.25
N GLU A 214 -11.17 0.69 5.54
CA GLU A 214 -9.96 -0.07 5.82
C GLU A 214 -8.69 0.77 5.66
N LEU A 215 -8.61 1.58 4.59
CA LEU A 215 -7.48 2.51 4.38
C LEU A 215 -7.41 3.58 5.46
N ARG A 216 -8.54 4.14 5.89
CA ARG A 216 -8.62 5.12 6.98
C ARG A 216 -8.04 4.55 8.27
N ASP A 217 -8.38 3.32 8.63
CA ASP A 217 -7.88 2.67 9.84
C ASP A 217 -6.38 2.37 9.75
N ILE A 218 -5.90 1.96 8.57
CA ILE A 218 -4.47 1.76 8.33
C ILE A 218 -3.70 3.08 8.48
N VAL A 219 -4.17 4.16 7.86
CA VAL A 219 -3.55 5.50 7.96
C VAL A 219 -3.56 5.97 9.41
N THR A 220 -4.69 5.81 10.12
CA THR A 220 -4.81 6.15 11.55
C THR A 220 -3.75 5.45 12.39
N GLY A 221 -3.59 4.13 12.21
CA GLY A 221 -2.56 3.37 12.91
C GLY A 221 -1.14 3.87 12.60
N ARG A 222 -0.88 4.30 11.36
CA ARG A 222 0.43 4.86 10.97
C ARG A 222 0.68 6.26 11.52
N VAL A 223 -0.34 7.12 11.56
CA VAL A 223 -0.27 8.43 12.24
C VAL A 223 0.11 8.24 13.70
N GLN A 224 -0.56 7.34 14.41
CA GLN A 224 -0.28 7.04 15.81
C GLN A 224 1.14 6.53 16.06
N LEU A 225 1.78 5.87 15.09
CA LEU A 225 3.13 5.36 15.22
C LEU A 225 4.20 6.37 14.81
N ALA A 226 3.95 7.15 13.75
CA ALA A 226 4.97 7.95 13.08
C ALA A 226 4.94 9.44 13.40
N LEU A 227 3.79 9.99 13.77
CA LEU A 227 3.55 11.43 13.92
C LEU A 227 3.34 11.81 15.39
N HIS A 228 3.68 13.05 15.74
CA HIS A 228 3.35 13.62 17.05
C HIS A 228 1.83 13.78 17.22
N PRO A 229 1.27 13.61 18.44
CA PRO A 229 -0.17 13.82 18.67
C PRO A 229 -0.59 15.24 18.29
N GLY A 230 -1.71 15.36 17.57
CA GLY A 230 -2.27 16.65 17.16
C GLY A 230 -1.72 17.21 15.84
N THR A 231 -0.67 16.62 15.25
CA THR A 231 -0.07 17.16 14.02
C THR A 231 -0.83 16.79 12.74
N VAL A 232 -1.72 15.80 12.80
CA VAL A 232 -2.58 15.37 11.68
C VAL A 232 -4.02 15.27 12.18
N GLY A 233 -4.92 16.05 11.59
CA GLY A 233 -6.36 16.02 11.87
C GLY A 233 -7.06 14.81 11.27
N GLU A 234 -8.19 14.41 11.87
CA GLU A 234 -9.03 13.29 11.38
C GLU A 234 -9.55 13.53 9.95
N ASP A 235 -9.84 14.79 9.60
CA ASP A 235 -10.27 15.18 8.26
C ASP A 235 -9.18 14.96 7.19
N LEU A 236 -7.90 15.05 7.58
CA LEU A 236 -6.77 14.73 6.70
C LEU A 236 -6.59 13.23 6.52
N ILE A 237 -6.80 12.44 7.57
CA ILE A 237 -6.83 10.97 7.49
C ILE A 237 -7.94 10.54 6.52
N ASP A 238 -9.12 11.16 6.65
CA ASP A 238 -10.24 10.92 5.74
C ASP A 238 -9.92 11.33 4.30
N LEU A 239 -9.21 12.44 4.09
CA LEU A 239 -8.80 12.91 2.76
C LEU A 239 -7.79 11.96 2.11
N ILE A 240 -6.80 11.47 2.87
CA ILE A 240 -5.83 10.48 2.38
C ILE A 240 -6.55 9.17 2.02
N ALA A 241 -7.49 8.72 2.86
CA ALA A 241 -8.27 7.52 2.60
C ALA A 241 -9.16 7.66 1.36
N ASP A 242 -9.81 8.82 1.17
CA ASP A 242 -10.58 9.12 -0.05
C ASP A 242 -9.69 8.98 -1.29
N ILE A 243 -8.55 9.68 -1.31
CA ILE A 243 -7.62 9.68 -2.45
C ILE A 243 -7.09 8.28 -2.74
N ALA A 244 -6.71 7.51 -1.71
CA ALA A 244 -6.13 6.19 -1.90
C ALA A 244 -7.17 5.10 -2.23
N SER A 245 -8.44 5.31 -1.88
CA SER A 245 -9.52 4.34 -2.13
C SER A 245 -9.80 4.10 -3.62
N GLU A 246 -9.44 5.05 -4.49
CA GLU A 246 -9.47 4.87 -5.95
C GLU A 246 -8.69 3.61 -6.38
N PHE A 247 -7.54 3.37 -5.76
CA PHE A 247 -6.69 2.22 -6.04
C PHE A 247 -6.87 1.07 -5.05
N GLY A 248 -7.30 1.37 -3.82
CA GLY A 248 -7.39 0.41 -2.72
C GLY A 248 -6.00 -0.07 -2.27
N ASP A 249 -5.00 0.81 -2.37
CA ASP A 249 -3.59 0.54 -2.12
C ASP A 249 -3.12 1.21 -0.81
N ALA A 250 -2.78 0.39 0.19
CA ALA A 250 -2.30 0.90 1.47
C ALA A 250 -0.89 1.51 1.41
N ARG A 251 -0.02 1.06 0.49
CA ARG A 251 1.30 1.71 0.30
C ARG A 251 1.09 3.12 -0.20
N TYR A 252 0.19 3.32 -1.15
CA TYR A 252 -0.13 4.65 -1.66
C TYR A 252 -0.67 5.57 -0.56
N ALA A 253 -1.61 5.08 0.27
CA ALA A 253 -2.11 5.86 1.40
C ALA A 253 -1.00 6.28 2.39
N ILE A 254 -0.07 5.38 2.70
CA ILE A 254 1.05 5.63 3.60
C ILE A 254 2.06 6.59 2.97
N GLU A 255 2.32 6.48 1.68
CA GLU A 255 3.20 7.38 0.93
C GLU A 255 2.64 8.80 0.88
N LEU A 256 1.32 8.96 0.69
CA LEU A 256 0.66 10.26 0.77
C LEU A 256 0.84 10.89 2.16
N LEU A 257 0.67 10.11 3.23
CA LEU A 257 0.90 10.58 4.60
C LEU A 257 2.36 11.02 4.81
N GLU A 258 3.31 10.21 4.38
CA GLU A 258 4.74 10.53 4.50
C GLU A 258 5.09 11.81 3.75
N LYS A 259 4.68 11.91 2.48
CA LYS A 259 4.95 13.11 1.67
C LYS A 259 4.25 14.35 2.21
N ALA A 260 3.03 14.23 2.73
CA ALA A 260 2.34 15.36 3.34
C ALA A 260 3.07 15.86 4.60
N GLY A 261 3.61 14.95 5.42
CA GLY A 261 4.43 15.35 6.57
C GLY A 261 5.77 15.96 6.16
N MET A 262 6.43 15.43 5.12
CA MET A 262 7.68 16.01 4.59
C MET A 262 7.47 17.45 4.08
N LEU A 263 6.36 17.71 3.37
CA LEU A 263 6.00 19.05 2.91
C LEU A 263 5.73 20.01 4.09
N ALA A 264 5.10 19.53 5.17
CA ALA A 264 4.90 20.33 6.37
C ALA A 264 6.24 20.71 7.04
N ASP A 265 7.16 19.75 7.14
CA ASP A 265 8.51 19.97 7.68
C ASP A 265 9.33 20.94 6.82
N GLU A 266 9.26 20.82 5.49
CA GLU A 266 9.89 21.76 4.55
C GLU A 266 9.40 23.19 4.75
N GLU A 267 8.11 23.36 5.07
CA GLU A 267 7.50 24.66 5.40
C GLU A 267 7.70 25.09 6.86
N ASN A 268 8.38 24.26 7.69
CA ASN A 268 8.58 24.46 9.14
C ASN A 268 7.26 24.67 9.91
N LEU A 269 6.23 23.89 9.54
CA LEU A 269 4.92 23.92 10.18
C LEU A 269 4.82 22.83 11.26
N GLU A 270 4.11 23.15 12.33
CA GLU A 270 3.87 22.20 13.44
C GLU A 270 2.76 21.18 13.12
N GLU A 271 1.96 21.43 12.08
CA GLU A 271 0.81 20.63 11.69
C GLU A 271 0.79 20.41 10.17
N VAL A 272 0.28 19.25 9.75
CA VAL A 272 -0.01 18.95 8.35
C VAL A 272 -1.29 19.69 7.97
N ALA A 273 -1.27 20.39 6.83
CA ALA A 273 -2.41 21.08 6.28
C ALA A 273 -3.00 20.33 5.07
N PRO A 274 -4.27 20.58 4.68
CA PRO A 274 -4.86 19.99 3.48
C PRO A 274 -4.06 20.20 2.19
N GLU A 275 -3.38 21.35 2.05
CA GLU A 275 -2.52 21.63 0.90
C GLU A 275 -1.33 20.67 0.81
N HIS A 276 -0.79 20.19 1.93
CA HIS A 276 0.32 19.23 1.90
C HIS A 276 -0.14 17.86 1.40
N VAL A 277 -1.35 17.41 1.74
CA VAL A 277 -1.92 16.15 1.21
C VAL A 277 -2.16 16.27 -0.31
N ARG A 278 -2.71 17.40 -0.77
CA ARG A 278 -2.88 17.68 -2.21
C ARG A 278 -1.55 17.77 -2.93
N GLY A 279 -0.56 18.41 -2.29
CA GLY A 279 0.82 18.48 -2.77
C GLY A 279 1.42 17.09 -2.90
N ALA A 280 1.28 16.25 -1.87
CA ALA A 280 1.72 14.86 -1.88
C ALA A 280 1.11 14.10 -3.06
N LYS A 281 -0.21 14.19 -3.28
CA LYS A 281 -0.86 13.55 -4.43
C LYS A 281 -0.25 14.01 -5.76
N ALA A 282 -0.12 15.32 -5.95
CA ALA A 282 0.43 15.90 -7.18
C ALA A 282 1.88 15.47 -7.45
N HIS A 283 2.68 15.18 -6.42
CA HIS A 283 4.04 14.66 -6.56
C HIS A 283 4.09 13.16 -6.82
N VAL A 284 3.29 12.37 -6.10
CA VAL A 284 3.30 10.89 -6.19
C VAL A 284 2.62 10.41 -7.48
N HIS A 285 1.52 11.05 -7.86
CA HIS A 285 0.77 10.71 -9.06
C HIS A 285 0.41 11.98 -9.86
N PRO A 286 1.35 12.54 -10.66
CA PRO A 286 1.09 13.71 -11.46
C PRO A 286 0.02 13.43 -12.52
N THR A 287 -1.13 14.12 -12.42
CA THR A 287 -2.21 14.00 -13.40
C THR A 287 -2.26 15.24 -14.29
N ASP A 288 -2.56 15.08 -15.58
CA ASP A 288 -2.75 16.23 -16.48
C ASP A 288 -4.11 16.89 -16.21
N VAL A 289 -4.11 17.84 -15.28
CA VAL A 289 -5.28 18.64 -14.95
C VAL A 289 -5.49 19.74 -15.99
N GLN A 290 -4.46 20.15 -16.75
CA GLN A 290 -4.57 21.28 -17.67
C GLN A 290 -5.51 20.98 -18.84
N GLU A 291 -5.43 19.76 -19.40
CA GLU A 291 -6.36 19.32 -20.45
C GLU A 291 -7.82 19.42 -19.97
N ARG A 292 -8.10 18.86 -18.79
CA ARG A 292 -9.44 18.89 -18.18
C ARG A 292 -9.93 20.30 -17.86
N LEU A 293 -9.05 21.20 -17.39
CA LEU A 293 -9.37 22.62 -17.19
C LEU A 293 -9.68 23.34 -18.51
N GLY A 294 -9.08 22.91 -19.62
CA GLY A 294 -9.34 23.42 -20.96
C GLY A 294 -10.78 23.12 -21.45
N LEU A 295 -11.38 22.02 -20.99
CA LEU A 295 -12.74 21.61 -21.35
C LEU A 295 -13.84 22.44 -20.64
N LEU A 296 -13.47 23.22 -19.62
CA LEU A 296 -14.44 23.96 -18.81
C LEU A 296 -14.90 25.25 -19.49
N ASP A 297 -16.21 25.46 -19.53
CA ASP A 297 -16.82 26.75 -19.82
C ASP A 297 -16.62 27.74 -18.65
N VAL A 298 -16.86 29.03 -18.90
CA VAL A 298 -16.65 30.08 -17.90
C VAL A 298 -17.45 29.82 -16.61
N PRO A 299 -18.76 29.46 -16.63
CA PRO A 299 -19.49 29.15 -15.42
C PRO A 299 -18.86 28.05 -14.57
N LYS A 300 -18.43 26.92 -15.18
CA LYS A 300 -17.77 25.84 -14.45
C LYS A 300 -16.40 26.25 -13.90
N LYS A 301 -15.64 27.08 -14.62
CA LYS A 301 -14.37 27.63 -14.11
C LYS A 301 -14.58 28.51 -12.88
N LEU A 302 -15.64 29.32 -12.84
CA LEU A 302 -15.97 30.15 -11.69
C LEU A 302 -16.42 29.31 -10.49
N VAL A 303 -17.19 28.24 -10.71
CA VAL A 303 -17.53 27.26 -9.65
C VAL A 303 -16.26 26.57 -9.12
N LEU A 304 -15.37 26.11 -10.00
CA LEU A 304 -14.14 25.47 -9.56
C LEU A 304 -13.23 26.43 -8.80
N LEU A 305 -13.17 27.71 -9.23
CA LEU A 305 -12.42 28.76 -8.54
C LEU A 305 -12.97 29.02 -7.14
N SER A 306 -14.30 29.06 -6.97
CA SER A 306 -14.91 29.26 -5.66
C SER A 306 -14.62 28.11 -4.71
N ILE A 307 -14.73 26.87 -5.20
CA ILE A 307 -14.38 25.65 -4.45
C ILE A 307 -12.90 25.70 -4.04
N ALA A 308 -12.00 26.03 -4.96
CA ALA A 308 -10.56 26.10 -4.68
C ALA A 308 -10.22 27.16 -3.62
N ARG A 309 -10.77 28.36 -3.75
CA ARG A 309 -10.58 29.45 -2.76
C ARG A 309 -11.03 29.04 -1.37
N LYS A 310 -12.21 28.41 -1.25
CA LYS A 310 -12.76 27.96 0.04
C LYS A 310 -12.02 26.74 0.60
N SER A 311 -11.42 25.91 -0.25
CA SER A 311 -10.71 24.68 0.14
C SER A 311 -9.25 24.89 0.59
N ARG A 312 -8.66 26.09 0.44
CA ARG A 312 -7.25 26.35 0.79
C ARG A 312 -6.84 25.91 2.20
N LYS A 313 -7.74 26.02 3.18
CA LYS A 313 -7.48 25.69 4.59
C LYS A 313 -8.36 24.56 5.13
N LYS A 314 -9.15 23.91 4.28
CA LYS A 314 -10.11 22.88 4.69
C LYS A 314 -9.93 21.64 3.82
N ALA A 315 -9.93 20.45 4.43
CA ALA A 315 -9.98 19.20 3.66
C ALA A 315 -11.28 19.09 2.86
N TYR A 316 -12.38 19.48 3.49
CA TYR A 316 -13.73 19.48 2.91
C TYR A 316 -14.43 20.82 3.08
N ILE A 317 -15.26 21.17 2.11
CA ILE A 317 -16.22 22.28 2.20
C ILE A 317 -17.63 21.75 1.96
N THR A 318 -18.64 22.42 2.49
CA THR A 318 -20.03 22.06 2.20
C THR A 318 -20.50 22.60 0.84
N MET A 319 -21.58 22.04 0.31
CA MET A 319 -22.27 22.60 -0.86
C MET A 319 -22.63 24.08 -0.66
N GLY A 320 -23.10 24.44 0.53
CA GLY A 320 -23.45 25.83 0.88
C GLY A 320 -22.22 26.74 0.92
N ASP A 321 -21.11 26.28 1.52
CA ASP A 321 -19.83 27.00 1.50
C ASP A 321 -19.36 27.32 0.07
N ALA A 322 -19.52 26.36 -0.84
CA ALA A 322 -19.11 26.49 -2.23
C ALA A 322 -20.03 27.45 -3.02
N GLU A 323 -21.34 27.40 -2.76
CA GLU A 323 -22.34 28.25 -3.40
C GLU A 323 -22.23 29.71 -2.93
N GLU A 324 -22.00 29.94 -1.63
CA GLU A 324 -21.72 31.26 -1.07
C GLU A 324 -20.47 31.87 -1.73
N ALA A 325 -19.37 31.09 -1.79
CA ALA A 325 -18.14 31.53 -2.43
C ALA A 325 -18.32 31.77 -3.95
N TYR A 326 -19.20 31.02 -4.60
CA TYR A 326 -19.50 31.17 -6.02
C TYR A 326 -20.20 32.49 -6.32
N ALA A 327 -21.12 32.94 -5.45
CA ALA A 327 -21.77 34.23 -5.59
C ALA A 327 -20.75 35.39 -5.57
N VAL A 328 -19.78 35.34 -4.65
CA VAL A 328 -18.70 36.34 -4.53
C VAL A 328 -17.79 36.32 -5.77
N VAL A 329 -17.40 35.13 -6.25
CA VAL A 329 -16.60 34.99 -7.47
C VAL A 329 -17.36 35.49 -8.71
N CYS A 330 -18.66 35.25 -8.80
CA CYS A 330 -19.48 35.77 -9.88
C CYS A 330 -19.50 37.31 -9.90
N GLU A 331 -19.62 37.95 -8.74
CA GLU A 331 -19.56 39.40 -8.61
C GLU A 331 -18.20 39.96 -9.05
N GLU A 332 -17.09 39.35 -8.62
CA GLU A 332 -15.73 39.76 -9.01
C GLU A 332 -15.48 39.71 -10.53
N TYR A 333 -16.14 38.80 -11.23
CA TYR A 333 -15.99 38.57 -12.67
C TYR A 333 -17.17 39.10 -13.50
N ASP A 334 -18.00 39.99 -12.94
CA ASP A 334 -19.17 40.60 -13.59
C ASP A 334 -20.13 39.57 -14.21
N GLN A 335 -20.30 38.42 -13.57
CA GLN A 335 -21.22 37.36 -13.98
C GLN A 335 -22.43 37.28 -13.05
N LYS A 336 -23.60 36.91 -13.61
CA LYS A 336 -24.78 36.60 -12.78
C LYS A 336 -24.68 35.17 -12.24
N PRO A 337 -24.76 34.96 -10.91
CA PRO A 337 -24.74 33.62 -10.34
C PRO A 337 -25.96 32.82 -10.79
N ARG A 338 -25.74 31.54 -11.09
CA ARG A 338 -26.82 30.60 -11.40
C ARG A 338 -27.49 30.12 -10.11
N ALA A 339 -28.77 29.76 -10.21
CA ALA A 339 -29.53 29.20 -9.10
C ALA A 339 -28.97 27.83 -8.65
N HIS A 340 -29.28 27.45 -7.41
CA HIS A 340 -28.82 26.23 -6.75
C HIS A 340 -28.84 24.97 -7.62
N THR A 341 -29.97 24.67 -8.28
CA THR A 341 -30.10 23.47 -9.13
C THR A 341 -29.08 23.42 -10.25
N GLN A 342 -28.74 24.57 -10.84
CA GLN A 342 -27.75 24.65 -11.91
C GLN A 342 -26.33 24.63 -11.36
N PHE A 343 -26.08 25.27 -10.22
CA PHE A 343 -24.80 25.19 -9.51
C PHE A 343 -24.47 23.74 -9.12
N TRP A 344 -25.45 23.00 -8.60
CA TRP A 344 -25.31 21.57 -8.29
C TRP A 344 -24.93 20.72 -9.52
N LYS A 345 -25.53 21.01 -10.68
CA LYS A 345 -25.14 20.33 -11.94
C LYS A 345 -23.68 20.63 -12.30
N TYR A 346 -23.22 21.87 -12.15
CA TYR A 346 -21.81 22.19 -12.41
C TYR A 346 -20.86 21.46 -11.47
N VAL A 347 -21.19 21.35 -10.17
CA VAL A 347 -20.38 20.55 -9.23
C VAL A 347 -20.32 19.08 -9.65
N ARG A 348 -21.45 18.50 -10.09
CA ARG A 348 -21.49 17.13 -10.62
C ARG A 348 -20.69 16.94 -11.91
N ASP A 349 -20.71 17.93 -12.80
CA ASP A 349 -19.89 17.90 -14.01
C ASP A 349 -18.38 17.92 -13.66
N LEU A 350 -18.00 18.73 -12.66
CA LEU A 350 -16.61 18.78 -12.16
C LEU A 350 -16.19 17.48 -11.48
N ASP A 351 -17.11 16.84 -10.74
CA ASP A 351 -16.95 15.54 -10.10
C ASP A 351 -16.73 14.44 -11.15
N ALA A 352 -17.54 14.45 -12.22
CA ALA A 352 -17.38 13.52 -13.34
C ALA A 352 -16.06 13.70 -14.12
N LEU A 353 -15.49 14.91 -14.11
CA LEU A 353 -14.16 15.20 -14.67
C LEU A 353 -13.02 14.85 -13.70
N GLY A 354 -13.32 14.45 -12.46
CA GLY A 354 -12.33 14.18 -11.41
C GLY A 354 -11.54 15.43 -10.99
N LEU A 355 -12.14 16.62 -11.12
CA LEU A 355 -11.55 17.89 -10.69
C LEU A 355 -11.93 18.24 -9.25
N VAL A 356 -13.04 17.69 -8.77
CA VAL A 356 -13.51 17.70 -7.38
C VAL A 356 -13.99 16.29 -7.05
N ASP A 357 -14.07 15.97 -5.77
CA ASP A 357 -14.79 14.77 -5.30
C ASP A 357 -15.98 15.20 -4.44
N THR A 358 -17.11 14.51 -4.58
CA THR A 358 -18.30 14.74 -3.76
C THR A 358 -18.72 13.52 -2.95
N LYS A 359 -19.04 13.73 -1.66
CA LYS A 359 -19.62 12.69 -0.79
C LYS A 359 -20.72 13.25 0.10
N LEU A 360 -21.63 12.39 0.55
CA LEU A 360 -22.62 12.77 1.55
C LEU A 360 -21.94 12.93 2.92
N SER A 361 -22.40 13.91 3.70
CA SER A 361 -21.93 14.09 5.07
C SER A 361 -22.32 12.89 5.95
N GLY A 362 -21.36 12.42 6.73
CA GLY A 362 -21.55 11.37 7.72
C GLY A 362 -21.92 11.92 9.11
N GLU A 363 -21.69 11.12 10.15
CA GLU A 363 -21.88 11.52 11.54
C GLU A 363 -20.98 12.72 11.90
N GLY A 364 -21.51 13.68 12.66
CA GLY A 364 -20.78 14.87 13.12
C GLY A 364 -21.05 16.17 12.36
N VAL A 365 -21.73 16.12 11.20
CA VAL A 365 -22.19 17.32 10.47
C VAL A 365 -23.70 17.48 10.68
N VAL A 366 -24.15 18.69 11.05
CA VAL A 366 -25.58 18.97 11.25
C VAL A 366 -26.31 18.93 9.91
N GLY A 367 -27.14 17.90 9.72
CA GLY A 367 -27.92 17.67 8.50
C GLY A 367 -27.24 16.78 7.45
N LYS A 368 -28.00 16.36 6.45
CA LYS A 368 -27.47 15.66 5.26
C LYS A 368 -27.08 16.70 4.22
N THR A 369 -25.79 17.00 4.11
CA THR A 369 -25.23 17.92 3.10
C THR A 369 -24.19 17.19 2.25
N THR A 370 -23.91 17.72 1.06
CA THR A 370 -22.79 17.25 0.24
C THR A 370 -21.50 17.94 0.71
N LEU A 371 -20.47 17.14 0.98
CA LEU A 371 -19.10 17.57 1.17
C LEU A 371 -18.36 17.51 -0.18
N ILE A 372 -17.50 18.49 -0.40
CA ILE A 372 -16.70 18.66 -1.61
C ILE A 372 -15.23 18.73 -1.19
N SER A 373 -14.37 17.99 -1.87
CA SER A 373 -12.91 18.06 -1.71
C SER A 373 -12.21 18.25 -3.05
N LEU A 374 -10.96 18.75 -2.99
CA LEU A 374 -10.07 18.80 -4.14
C LEU A 374 -9.06 17.65 -4.04
N PRO A 375 -9.17 16.63 -4.90
CA PRO A 375 -8.28 15.47 -4.83
C PRO A 375 -6.93 15.74 -5.49
N GLU A 376 -6.90 16.33 -6.70
CA GLU A 376 -5.75 16.25 -7.62
C GLU A 376 -4.63 17.29 -7.41
N ILE A 377 -4.99 18.54 -7.11
CA ILE A 377 -4.06 19.66 -7.18
C ILE A 377 -4.16 20.54 -5.93
N PRO A 378 -3.02 21.06 -5.42
CA PRO A 378 -3.03 22.09 -4.38
C PRO A 378 -3.92 23.26 -4.77
N ALA A 379 -4.84 23.65 -3.88
CA ALA A 379 -5.83 24.67 -4.18
C ALA A 379 -5.16 25.98 -4.62
N LYS A 380 -3.99 26.32 -4.05
CA LYS A 380 -3.21 27.48 -4.48
C LYS A 380 -2.85 27.45 -5.97
N VAL A 381 -2.34 26.32 -6.46
CA VAL A 381 -1.93 26.15 -7.86
C VAL A 381 -3.16 26.20 -8.78
N LEU A 382 -4.27 25.58 -8.36
CA LEU A 382 -5.51 25.59 -9.13
C LEU A 382 -6.09 27.01 -9.26
N ILE A 383 -6.08 27.80 -8.18
CA ILE A 383 -6.51 29.20 -8.18
C ILE A 383 -5.69 30.00 -9.19
N ASP A 384 -4.36 29.94 -9.10
CA ASP A 384 -3.46 30.69 -10.00
C ASP A 384 -3.73 30.36 -11.48
N ASN A 385 -3.96 29.07 -11.80
CA ASN A 385 -4.27 28.63 -13.16
C ASN A 385 -5.62 29.15 -13.66
N LEU A 386 -6.65 29.07 -12.82
CA LEU A 386 -8.00 29.52 -13.17
C LEU A 386 -8.06 31.04 -13.35
N GLU A 387 -7.45 31.80 -12.45
CA GLU A 387 -7.42 33.27 -12.54
C GLU A 387 -6.69 33.73 -13.81
N ARG A 388 -5.58 33.10 -14.18
CA ARG A 388 -4.89 33.37 -15.45
C ARG A 388 -5.75 33.04 -16.66
N SER A 389 -6.47 31.91 -16.64
CA SER A 389 -7.36 31.52 -17.74
C SER A 389 -8.55 32.47 -17.89
N LEU A 390 -9.06 33.02 -16.79
CA LEU A 390 -10.23 33.91 -16.82
C LEU A 390 -9.85 35.34 -17.23
N LYS A 391 -8.63 35.81 -16.93
CA LYS A 391 -8.11 37.12 -17.36
C LYS A 391 -7.71 37.20 -18.83
N ARG A 392 -7.51 36.07 -19.51
CA ARG A 392 -7.09 36.00 -20.92
C ARG A 392 -8.24 36.19 -21.93
N ARG A 393 -9.42 36.65 -21.50
CA ARG A 393 -10.58 36.90 -22.35
C ARG A 393 -11.09 38.32 -22.24
#